data_AF-A0A2D6K5Q5-F1
#
_entry.id   AF-A0A2D6K5Q5-F1
#
_cell.length_a   1.000
_cell.length_b   1.000
_cell.length_c   1.000
_cell.angle_alpha   90.00
_cell.angle_beta   90.00
_cell.angle_gamma   90.00
#
_symmetry.space_group_name_H-M   'P 1'
#
loop_
_entity.id
_entity.type
_entity.pdbx_description
1 polymer ?
#
loop_
_entity_poly.entity_id
_entity_poly.type
_entity_poly.pdbx_seq_one_letter_code
_entity_poly.pdbx_strand_id
1 'polypeptide(L)'
;MKSTNLAYWIGVVQTDGSFVRRKRKKNKTYDSIELGVGYPSLEMLKKFRNLSQRVFGVKGHSWQSKKKRSQTYGFGAKALIPLFNQLEIEFSDPPKPPKWIVDNNEFFGAYLAGVIDGDGSVVVKRQQYPQCLIRICSGSKAQKLQ
;
A
#
# COMPACT_ATOMS: atom_id res chain seq x y z
N MET A 1 -2.78 -14.82 -11.03
CA MET A 1 -4.06 -14.08 -10.89
C MET A 1 -3.74 -12.59 -11.02
N LYS A 2 -4.08 -11.96 -12.15
CA LYS A 2 -3.93 -10.51 -12.36
C LYS A 2 -5.34 -9.90 -12.30
N SER A 3 -5.52 -8.83 -11.54
CA SER A 3 -6.82 -8.17 -11.38
C SER A 3 -6.66 -6.74 -10.89
N THR A 4 -7.68 -5.92 -11.08
CA THR A 4 -7.74 -4.55 -10.55
C THR A 4 -7.63 -4.52 -9.02
N ASN A 5 -8.27 -5.49 -8.33
CA ASN A 5 -8.14 -5.65 -6.88
C ASN A 5 -6.70 -5.89 -6.43
N LEU A 6 -5.96 -6.74 -7.15
CA LEU A 6 -4.55 -6.97 -6.86
C LEU A 6 -3.71 -5.73 -7.18
N ALA A 7 -3.95 -5.08 -8.31
CA ALA A 7 -3.22 -3.87 -8.70
C ALA A 7 -3.39 -2.73 -7.67
N TYR A 8 -4.62 -2.48 -7.23
CA TYR A 8 -4.91 -1.54 -6.14
C TYR A 8 -4.22 -1.95 -4.84
N TRP A 9 -4.27 -3.24 -4.48
CA TRP A 9 -3.60 -3.75 -3.28
C TRP A 9 -2.08 -3.49 -3.32
N ILE A 10 -1.45 -3.71 -4.48
CA ILE A 10 -0.03 -3.45 -4.70
C ILE A 10 0.27 -1.96 -4.53
N GLY A 11 -0.57 -1.07 -5.09
CA GLY A 11 -0.42 0.38 -4.93
C GLY A 11 -0.40 0.80 -3.45
N VAL A 12 -1.40 0.36 -2.67
CA VAL A 12 -1.49 0.68 -1.24
C VAL A 12 -0.29 0.16 -0.45
N VAL A 13 0.10 -1.11 -0.68
CA VAL A 13 1.16 -1.72 0.14
C VAL A 13 2.55 -1.18 -0.21
N GLN A 14 2.74 -0.65 -1.42
CA GLN A 14 4.00 -0.07 -1.85
C GLN A 14 4.23 1.36 -1.32
N THR A 15 3.16 2.10 -1.00
CA THR A 15 3.27 3.45 -0.42
C THR A 15 3.24 3.43 1.10
N ASP A 16 2.20 2.86 1.70
CA ASP A 16 1.94 2.92 3.15
C ASP A 16 2.27 1.61 3.86
N GLY A 17 2.39 0.54 3.08
CA GLY A 17 2.72 -0.78 3.57
C GLY A 17 4.22 -0.97 3.77
N SER A 18 4.56 -2.05 4.46
CA SER A 18 5.93 -2.46 4.67
C SER A 18 6.06 -3.97 4.62
N PHE A 19 7.09 -4.44 3.92
CA PHE A 19 7.56 -5.81 4.02
C PHE A 19 8.56 -5.92 5.16
N VAL A 20 8.19 -6.64 6.22
CA VAL A 20 8.94 -6.70 7.46
C VAL A 20 9.50 -8.10 7.64
N ARG A 21 10.83 -8.22 7.57
CA ARG A 21 11.58 -9.44 7.89
C ARG A 21 12.17 -9.35 9.30
N ARG A 22 11.63 -10.12 10.25
CA ARG A 22 12.15 -10.18 11.64
C ARG A 22 12.84 -11.51 11.91
N LYS A 23 13.94 -11.46 12.68
CA LYS A 23 14.56 -12.66 13.27
C LYS A 23 13.91 -12.97 14.62
N ARG A 24 13.47 -14.21 14.83
CA ARG A 24 13.05 -14.77 16.14
C ARG A 24 14.18 -15.58 16.77
N LYS A 25 14.03 -15.91 18.06
CA LYS A 25 14.93 -16.82 18.80
C LYS A 25 15.22 -18.09 17.97
N LYS A 26 16.46 -18.56 18.02
CA LYS A 26 16.97 -19.73 17.26
C LYS A 26 16.99 -19.54 15.73
N ASN A 27 17.38 -18.37 15.25
CA ASN A 27 17.65 -18.07 13.83
C ASN A 27 16.45 -18.25 12.86
N LYS A 28 15.22 -18.29 13.38
CA LYS A 28 14.01 -18.37 12.54
C LYS A 28 13.66 -16.99 12.01
N THR A 29 13.45 -16.85 10.70
CA THR A 29 12.93 -15.62 10.10
C THR A 29 11.41 -15.65 10.00
N TYR A 30 10.82 -14.47 10.16
CA TYR A 30 9.39 -14.22 9.97
C TYR A 30 9.23 -13.06 9.00
N ASP A 31 8.58 -13.34 7.88
CA ASP A 31 8.26 -12.36 6.85
C ASP A 31 6.78 -11.98 6.98
N SER A 32 6.49 -10.69 7.05
CA SER A 32 5.12 -10.16 7.12
C SER A 32 4.92 -8.92 6.27
N ILE A 33 3.68 -8.73 5.83
CA ILE A 33 3.21 -7.45 5.31
C ILE A 33 2.50 -6.72 6.45
N GLU A 34 2.83 -5.45 6.64
CA GLU A 34 2.20 -4.58 7.63
C GLU A 34 1.77 -3.26 7.00
N LEU A 35 0.54 -2.82 7.27
CA LEU A 35 0.01 -1.51 6.89
C LEU A 35 -0.40 -0.78 8.16
N GLY A 36 0.21 0.36 8.44
CA GLY A 36 -0.06 1.18 9.61
C GLY A 36 -0.67 2.52 9.23
N VAL A 37 -1.84 2.84 9.78
CA VAL A 37 -2.53 4.11 9.48
C VAL A 37 -2.91 4.88 10.75
N GLY A 38 -2.99 6.20 10.63
CA GLY A 38 -3.58 7.04 11.67
C GLY A 38 -5.09 6.82 11.81
N TYR A 39 -5.67 7.27 12.93
CA TYR A 39 -7.11 7.14 13.18
C TYR A 39 -8.04 7.74 12.10
N PRO A 40 -7.70 8.85 11.43
CA PRO A 40 -8.52 9.36 10.32
C PRO A 40 -8.68 8.38 9.16
N SER A 41 -7.72 7.46 8.98
CA SER A 41 -7.67 6.54 7.83
C SER A 41 -8.06 5.10 8.19
N LEU A 42 -8.79 4.87 9.29
CA LEU A 42 -9.19 3.52 9.70
C LEU A 42 -10.04 2.77 8.66
N GLU A 43 -10.85 3.49 7.88
CA GLU A 43 -11.64 2.89 6.80
C GLU A 43 -10.74 2.31 5.69
N MET A 44 -9.63 2.98 5.38
CA MET A 44 -8.62 2.47 4.45
C MET A 44 -8.02 1.15 4.97
N LEU A 45 -7.70 1.08 6.26
CA LEU A 45 -7.18 -0.14 6.88
C LEU A 45 -8.19 -1.30 6.82
N LYS A 46 -9.48 -1.02 7.06
CA LYS A 46 -10.56 -2.01 6.92
C LYS A 46 -10.68 -2.51 5.48
N LYS A 47 -10.67 -1.59 4.51
CA LYS A 47 -10.69 -1.91 3.07
C LYS A 47 -9.51 -2.79 2.69
N PHE A 48 -8.30 -2.42 3.12
CA PHE A 48 -7.08 -3.19 2.84
C PHE A 48 -7.11 -4.59 3.48
N ARG A 49 -7.61 -4.72 4.72
CA ARG A 49 -7.78 -6.02 5.38
C ARG A 49 -8.72 -6.94 4.59
N ASN A 50 -9.89 -6.43 4.21
CA ASN A 50 -10.88 -7.19 3.44
C ASN A 50 -10.32 -7.60 2.07
N LEU A 51 -9.58 -6.69 1.43
CA LEU A 51 -8.94 -6.93 0.15
C LEU A 51 -7.83 -7.99 0.26
N SER A 52 -7.00 -7.92 1.30
CA SER A 52 -5.95 -8.92 1.56
C SER A 52 -6.54 -10.32 1.72
N GLN A 53 -7.64 -10.44 2.46
CA GLN A 53 -8.37 -11.70 2.59
C GLN A 53 -8.96 -12.17 1.26
N ARG A 54 -9.51 -11.28 0.45
CA ARG A 54 -10.11 -11.61 -0.85
C ARG A 54 -9.08 -12.05 -1.88
N VAL A 55 -7.93 -11.37 -1.94
CA VAL A 55 -6.89 -11.60 -2.95
C VAL A 55 -6.01 -12.80 -2.59
N PHE A 56 -5.67 -12.97 -1.30
CA PHE A 56 -4.70 -13.98 -0.88
C PHE A 56 -5.25 -15.04 0.09
N GLY A 57 -6.52 -14.94 0.50
CA GLY A 57 -7.10 -15.85 1.50
C GLY A 57 -6.48 -15.71 2.88
N VAL A 58 -5.71 -14.65 3.14
CA VAL A 58 -4.97 -14.47 4.40
C VAL A 58 -5.83 -13.88 5.50
N LYS A 59 -5.61 -14.35 6.73
CA LYS A 59 -6.11 -13.71 7.95
C LYS A 59 -4.94 -13.03 8.64
N GLY A 60 -5.09 -11.74 8.93
CA GLY A 60 -4.11 -10.95 9.65
C GLY A 60 -4.57 -10.58 11.05
N HIS A 61 -3.65 -9.98 11.80
CA HIS A 61 -3.91 -9.42 13.12
C HIS A 61 -3.86 -7.91 13.06
N SER A 62 -4.63 -7.24 13.93
CA SER A 62 -4.56 -5.80 14.09
C SER A 62 -4.15 -5.44 15.51
N TRP A 63 -3.33 -4.40 15.64
CA TRP A 63 -2.93 -3.85 16.94
C TRP A 63 -2.94 -2.33 16.89
N GLN A 64 -3.14 -1.72 18.05
CA GLN A 64 -3.22 -0.27 18.20
C GLN A 64 -1.98 0.26 18.91
N SER A 65 -1.49 1.41 18.45
CA SER A 65 -0.44 2.17 19.12
C SER A 65 -1.06 3.43 19.73
N LYS A 66 -1.33 3.40 21.05
CA LYS A 66 -1.87 4.56 21.78
C LYS A 66 -0.97 5.79 21.64
N LYS A 67 0.36 5.61 21.75
CA LYS A 67 1.35 6.69 21.64
C LYS A 67 1.34 7.36 20.27
N LYS A 68 1.15 6.58 19.19
CA LYS A 68 1.16 7.09 17.81
C LYS A 68 -0.25 7.39 17.26
N ARG A 69 -1.31 7.22 18.07
CA ARG A 69 -2.73 7.33 17.65
C ARG A 69 -2.99 6.65 16.29
N SER A 70 -2.49 5.43 16.16
CA SER A 70 -2.55 4.65 14.92
C SER A 70 -2.96 3.21 15.17
N GLN A 71 -3.43 2.57 14.11
CA GLN A 71 -3.75 1.15 14.07
C GLN A 71 -2.97 0.51 12.93
N THR A 72 -2.45 -0.69 13.18
CA THR A 72 -1.70 -1.46 12.21
C THR A 72 -2.39 -2.78 11.98
N TYR A 73 -2.45 -3.20 10.72
CA TYR A 73 -2.87 -4.52 10.29
C TYR A 73 -1.68 -5.22 9.67
N GLY A 74 -1.45 -6.49 10.02
CA GLY A 74 -0.40 -7.27 9.40
C GLY A 74 -0.70 -8.76 9.32
N PHE A 75 -0.07 -9.43 8.37
CA PHE A 75 -0.22 -10.87 8.16
C PHE A 75 1.10 -11.50 7.70
N GLY A 76 1.24 -12.81 7.92
CA GLY A 76 2.43 -13.55 7.51
C GLY A 76 2.52 -13.69 5.98
N ALA A 77 3.67 -13.34 5.41
CA ALA A 77 3.87 -13.28 3.96
C ALA A 77 4.68 -14.46 3.41
N LYS A 78 5.22 -15.34 4.27
CA LYS A 78 6.16 -16.40 3.87
C LYS A 78 5.63 -17.27 2.71
N ALA A 79 4.37 -17.68 2.76
CA ALA A 79 3.74 -18.50 1.72
C ALA A 79 3.44 -17.72 0.43
N LEU A 80 3.44 -16.38 0.49
CA LEU A 80 3.16 -15.52 -0.66
C LEU A 80 4.43 -15.07 -1.39
N ILE A 81 5.62 -15.28 -0.81
CA ILE A 81 6.90 -14.89 -1.44
C ILE A 81 7.05 -15.48 -2.86
N PRO A 82 6.80 -16.78 -3.10
CA PRO A 82 6.89 -17.34 -4.45
C PRO A 82 5.91 -16.65 -5.43
N LEU A 83 4.70 -16.34 -4.94
CA LEU A 83 3.68 -15.65 -5.73
C LEU A 83 4.10 -14.21 -6.04
N PHE A 84 4.68 -13.49 -5.08
CA PHE A 84 5.18 -12.13 -5.28
C PHE A 84 6.30 -12.11 -6.31
N ASN A 85 7.25 -13.05 -6.22
CA ASN A 85 8.32 -13.20 -7.21
C ASN A 85 7.75 -13.49 -8.61
N GLN A 86 6.78 -14.41 -8.71
CA GLN A 86 6.13 -14.74 -9.99
C GLN A 86 5.38 -13.54 -10.60
N LEU A 87 4.82 -12.67 -9.77
CA LEU A 87 4.06 -11.49 -10.19
C LEU A 87 4.90 -10.22 -10.27
N GLU A 88 6.22 -10.33 -10.07
CA GLU A 88 7.18 -9.20 -10.07
C GLU A 88 6.80 -8.10 -9.06
N ILE A 89 6.24 -8.50 -7.90
CA ILE A 89 5.85 -7.56 -6.84
C ILE A 89 7.08 -7.29 -5.96
N GLU A 90 7.62 -6.08 -6.09
CA GLU A 90 8.77 -5.61 -5.31
C GLU A 90 8.34 -4.56 -4.27
N PHE A 91 9.00 -4.54 -3.12
CA PHE A 91 8.82 -3.53 -2.06
C PHE A 91 10.04 -2.60 -2.03
N SER A 92 10.29 -1.92 -3.15
CA SER A 92 11.41 -0.98 -3.32
C SER A 92 11.06 0.42 -2.85
N ASP A 93 12.08 1.22 -2.55
CA ASP A 93 11.98 2.67 -2.34
C ASP A 93 12.89 3.37 -3.38
N PRO A 94 12.34 4.09 -4.38
CA PRO A 94 10.92 4.37 -4.59
C PRO A 94 10.11 3.13 -5.04
N PRO A 95 8.78 3.13 -4.86
CA PRO A 95 7.92 2.04 -5.27
C PRO A 95 7.92 1.86 -6.79
N LYS A 96 7.96 0.61 -7.24
CA LYS A 96 7.95 0.25 -8.67
C LYS A 96 6.78 -0.68 -8.98
N PRO A 97 5.82 -0.27 -9.82
CA PRO A 97 4.75 -1.16 -10.26
C PRO A 97 5.33 -2.29 -11.15
N PRO A 98 4.82 -3.54 -11.02
CA PRO A 98 5.09 -4.60 -11.97
C PRO A 98 4.76 -4.21 -13.42
N LYS A 99 5.49 -4.75 -14.41
CA LYS A 99 5.28 -4.42 -15.84
C LYS A 99 3.84 -4.65 -16.30
N TRP A 100 3.24 -5.76 -15.86
CA TRP A 100 1.86 -6.09 -16.22
C TRP A 100 0.81 -5.10 -15.72
N ILE A 101 1.14 -4.28 -14.71
CA ILE A 101 0.31 -3.14 -14.29
C ILE A 101 0.51 -1.97 -15.25
N VAL A 102 1.76 -1.64 -15.59
CA VAL A 102 2.11 -0.51 -16.46
C VAL A 102 1.56 -0.69 -17.88
N ASP A 103 1.63 -1.90 -18.41
CA ASP A 103 1.23 -2.21 -19.78
C ASP A 103 -0.30 -2.29 -19.97
N ASN A 104 -1.09 -2.11 -18.91
CA ASN A 104 -2.55 -2.21 -18.95
C ASN A 104 -3.20 -1.03 -18.21
N ASN A 105 -3.92 -0.18 -18.94
CA ASN A 105 -4.55 1.03 -18.40
C ASN A 105 -5.53 0.78 -17.25
N GLU A 106 -6.28 -0.33 -17.28
CA GLU A 106 -7.24 -0.67 -16.22
C GLU A 106 -6.52 -1.03 -14.92
N PHE A 107 -5.46 -1.84 -15.02
CA PHE A 107 -4.63 -2.20 -13.88
C PHE A 107 -3.82 -1.01 -13.39
N PHE A 108 -3.27 -0.20 -14.29
CA PHE A 108 -2.56 1.02 -13.94
C PHE A 108 -3.48 2.00 -13.20
N GLY A 109 -4.71 2.19 -13.66
CA GLY A 109 -5.70 3.04 -12.97
C GLY A 109 -6.02 2.52 -11.56
N ALA A 110 -6.20 1.21 -11.40
CA ALA A 110 -6.43 0.61 -10.09
C ALA A 110 -5.21 0.75 -9.16
N TYR A 111 -4.00 0.54 -9.69
CA TYR A 111 -2.75 0.75 -8.97
C TYR A 111 -2.60 2.21 -8.51
N LEU A 112 -2.82 3.16 -9.41
CA LEU A 112 -2.74 4.59 -9.12
C LEU A 112 -3.76 5.01 -8.06
N ALA A 113 -4.97 4.46 -8.08
CA ALA A 113 -5.95 4.68 -7.02
C ALA A 113 -5.44 4.17 -5.65
N GLY A 114 -4.72 3.03 -5.63
CA GLY A 114 -4.07 2.52 -4.42
C GLY A 114 -2.97 3.45 -3.91
N VAL A 115 -2.13 3.96 -4.82
CA VAL A 115 -1.07 4.93 -4.51
C VAL A 115 -1.66 6.24 -3.96
N ILE A 116 -2.75 6.74 -4.55
CA ILE A 116 -3.43 7.96 -4.08
C ILE A 116 -4.07 7.75 -2.70
N ASP A 117 -4.68 6.59 -2.46
CA ASP A 117 -5.28 6.32 -1.14
C ASP A 117 -4.23 6.25 -0.02
N GLY A 118 -2.98 5.87 -0.33
CA GLY A 118 -1.88 5.81 0.62
C GLY A 118 -1.13 7.15 0.77
N ASP A 119 -0.31 7.49 -0.23
CA ASP A 119 0.57 8.66 -0.19
C ASP A 119 -0.06 9.91 -0.84
N GLY A 120 -1.33 9.83 -1.24
CA GLY A 120 -2.03 10.91 -1.91
C GLY A 120 -2.69 11.90 -0.96
N SER A 121 -2.92 13.12 -1.46
CA SER A 121 -3.80 14.10 -0.84
C SER A 121 -4.72 14.73 -1.88
N VAL A 122 -6.01 14.82 -1.54
CA VAL A 122 -7.03 15.50 -2.35
C VAL A 122 -7.47 16.75 -1.61
N VAL A 123 -7.24 17.91 -2.20
CA VAL A 123 -7.51 19.21 -1.58
C VAL A 123 -8.32 20.07 -2.53
N VAL A 124 -9.47 20.58 -2.08
CA VAL A 124 -10.21 21.62 -2.79
C VAL A 124 -9.67 22.98 -2.36
N LYS A 125 -9.18 23.77 -3.32
CA LYS A 125 -8.68 25.14 -3.11
C LYS A 125 -9.66 26.16 -3.68
N ARG A 126 -9.61 27.39 -3.13
CA ARG A 126 -10.36 28.61 -3.53
C ARG A 126 -11.89 28.46 -3.36
N GLN A 127 -12.51 29.40 -2.66
CA GLN A 127 -13.96 29.35 -2.40
C GLN A 127 -14.80 29.79 -3.60
N GLN A 128 -14.35 30.82 -4.35
CA GLN A 128 -15.12 31.39 -5.45
C GLN A 128 -15.01 30.59 -6.76
N TYR A 129 -13.87 29.92 -6.96
CA TYR A 129 -13.59 29.07 -8.14
C TYR A 129 -12.92 27.79 -7.68
N PRO A 130 -13.71 26.77 -7.25
CA PRO A 130 -13.15 25.58 -6.62
C PRO A 130 -12.20 24.85 -7.57
N GLN A 131 -10.99 24.59 -7.08
CA GLN A 131 -9.95 23.84 -7.78
C GLN A 131 -9.67 22.55 -7.01
N CYS A 132 -9.89 21.39 -7.63
CA CYS A 132 -9.51 20.10 -7.04
C CYS A 132 -8.04 19.82 -7.35
N LEU A 133 -7.24 19.59 -6.32
CA LEU A 133 -5.82 19.29 -6.43
C LEU A 133 -5.55 17.89 -5.88
N ILE A 134 -5.03 17.02 -6.73
CA ILE A 134 -4.55 15.68 -6.35
C ILE A 134 -3.02 15.75 -6.33
N ARG A 135 -2.41 15.38 -5.22
CA ARG A 135 -0.95 15.29 -5.07
C ARG A 135 -0.58 13.91 -4.60
N ILE A 136 0.45 13.33 -5.19
CA ILE A 136 1.11 12.11 -4.71
C ILE A 136 2.50 12.54 -4.26
N CYS A 137 2.87 12.25 -3.03
CA CYS A 137 4.19 12.55 -2.50
C CYS A 137 5.05 11.29 -2.58
N SER A 138 6.28 11.39 -3.07
CA SER A 138 7.28 10.32 -2.95
C SER A 138 8.61 10.91 -2.48
N GLY A 139 9.49 10.09 -1.90
CA GLY A 139 10.79 10.52 -1.40
C GLY A 139 11.62 11.30 -2.44
N SER A 140 12.25 12.39 -1.96
CA SER A 140 12.93 13.51 -2.63
C SER A 140 12.05 14.74 -2.97
N LYS A 141 12.61 15.94 -2.73
CA LYS A 141 11.89 17.24 -2.86
C LYS A 141 11.41 17.46 -4.29
N ALA A 142 10.16 17.88 -4.45
CA ALA A 142 9.65 18.43 -5.70
C ALA A 142 10.60 19.54 -6.19
N GLN A 143 11.25 19.33 -7.33
CA GLN A 143 12.04 20.38 -7.99
C GLN A 143 11.08 21.45 -8.52
N LYS A 144 11.48 22.72 -8.41
CA LYS A 144 10.72 23.84 -8.98
C LYS A 144 10.54 23.58 -10.48
N LEU A 145 9.30 23.66 -10.97
CA LEU A 145 9.05 23.91 -12.38
C LEU A 145 9.71 25.25 -12.71
N GLN A 146 10.71 25.22 -13.59
CA GLN A 146 11.27 26.41 -14.22
C GLN A 146 10.38 26.83 -15.38
#